data_AF-A0A841IZN0-F1
#
_entry.id   AF-A0A841IZN0-F1
#
_cell.length_a   1.000
_cell.length_b   1.000
_cell.length_c   1.000
_cell.angle_alpha   90.00
_cell.angle_beta   90.00
_cell.angle_gamma   90.00
#
_symmetry.space_group_name_H-M   'P 1'
#
loop_
_entity.id
_entity.type
_entity.pdbx_description
1 polymer ?
#
loop_
_entity_poly.entity_id
_entity_poly.type
_entity_poly.pdbx_seq_one_letter_code
_entity_poly.pdbx_strand_id
1 'polypeptide(L)'
;MDWGEREDRYVEPGTKVRLDNHWDGADVPTPEYGIVVHCWKDGELGMYDCYIAFFGDDFPEGKPDEKPYILRYAAASLRPAA
;
A
#
# COMPACT_ATOMS: atom_id res chain seq x y z
N MET A 1 12.81 -0.34 18.54
CA MET A 1 12.06 -0.14 17.29
C MET A 1 10.61 -0.20 17.65
N ASP A 2 9.97 0.97 17.68
CA ASP A 2 8.52 1.09 17.86
C ASP A 2 7.88 0.75 16.50
N TRP A 3 7.15 -0.36 16.45
CA TRP A 3 6.51 -0.84 15.22
C TRP A 3 5.15 -0.19 14.98
N GLY A 4 4.74 0.80 15.81
CA GLY A 4 3.54 1.62 15.65
C GLY A 4 2.34 0.84 15.11
N GLU A 5 1.62 0.15 16.01
CA GLU A 5 0.41 -0.66 15.78
C GLU A 5 0.02 -0.82 14.30
N ARG A 6 0.74 -1.73 13.61
CA ARG A 6 0.35 -2.28 12.31
C ARG A 6 -0.88 -3.16 12.52
N GLU A 7 -2.05 -2.53 12.58
CA GLU A 7 -3.30 -3.24 12.79
C GLU A 7 -3.76 -3.89 11.48
N ASP A 8 -3.87 -5.22 11.48
CA ASP A 8 -4.53 -5.94 10.41
C ASP A 8 -6.03 -5.61 10.42
N ARG A 9 -6.48 -4.87 9.42
CA ARG A 9 -7.85 -4.38 9.32
C ARG A 9 -8.26 -4.21 7.87
N TYR A 10 -9.57 -4.20 7.65
CA TYR A 10 -10.12 -3.84 6.35
C TYR A 10 -9.74 -2.40 5.99
N VAL A 11 -9.28 -2.18 4.76
CA VAL A 11 -9.01 -0.85 4.20
C VAL A 11 -9.94 -0.62 3.02
N GLU A 12 -10.69 0.48 3.05
CA GLU A 12 -11.68 0.79 2.03
C GLU A 12 -11.02 1.08 0.66
N PRO A 13 -11.58 0.58 -0.45
CA PRO A 13 -11.18 1.01 -1.79
C PRO A 13 -11.24 2.53 -1.95
N GLY A 14 -10.23 3.10 -2.61
CA GLY A 14 -10.04 4.55 -2.73
C GLY A 14 -9.19 5.17 -1.62
N THR A 15 -8.86 4.42 -0.56
CA THR A 15 -7.98 4.91 0.51
C THR A 15 -6.56 5.11 -0.01
N LYS A 16 -5.98 6.28 0.27
CA LYS A 16 -4.56 6.58 0.05
C LYS A 16 -3.70 5.90 1.12
N VAL A 17 -2.66 5.20 0.67
CA VAL A 17 -1.74 4.46 1.53
C VAL A 17 -0.29 4.70 1.15
N ARG A 18 0.60 4.41 2.10
CA ARG A 18 2.05 4.41 1.94
C ARG A 18 2.62 3.06 2.38
N LEU A 19 3.52 2.51 1.59
CA LEU A 19 4.35 1.36 1.91
C LEU A 19 5.75 1.86 2.27
N ASP A 20 6.18 1.69 3.52
CA ASP A 20 7.45 2.28 4.01
C ASP A 20 8.72 1.50 3.60
N ASN A 21 8.55 0.29 3.09
CA ASN A 21 9.63 -0.67 2.88
C ASN A 21 9.67 -1.19 1.44
N HIS A 22 9.39 -0.31 0.48
CA HIS A 22 9.61 -0.63 -0.93
C HIS A 22 11.12 -0.74 -1.20
N TRP A 23 11.52 -1.74 -1.98
CA TRP A 23 12.91 -1.98 -2.34
C TRP A 23 13.03 -2.05 -3.85
N ASP A 24 13.58 -0.99 -4.43
CA ASP A 24 13.80 -0.80 -5.87
C ASP A 24 15.24 -1.14 -6.31
N GLY A 25 16.05 -1.67 -5.38
CA GLY A 25 17.48 -1.93 -5.59
C GLY A 25 18.41 -0.86 -5.01
N ALA A 26 17.89 0.18 -4.37
CA ALA A 26 18.67 1.15 -3.60
C ALA A 26 19.19 0.57 -2.27
N ASP A 27 20.21 1.21 -1.67
CA ASP A 27 20.80 0.80 -0.38
C ASP A 27 19.87 1.03 0.83
N VAL A 28 18.84 1.86 0.66
CA VAL A 28 17.88 2.24 1.71
C VAL A 28 16.46 2.07 1.17
N PRO A 29 15.53 1.47 1.93
CA PRO A 29 14.15 1.35 1.49
C PRO A 29 13.53 2.74 1.29
N THR A 30 12.82 2.92 0.20
CA THR A 30 12.06 4.13 -0.10
C THR A 30 10.58 3.91 0.21
N PRO A 31 9.84 4.96 0.61
CA PRO A 31 8.40 4.87 0.70
C PRO A 31 7.79 4.85 -0.69
N GLU A 32 6.70 4.10 -0.86
CA GLU A 32 5.91 4.11 -2.08
C GLU A 32 4.44 4.44 -1.79
N TYR A 33 3.83 5.26 -2.64
CA TYR A 33 2.48 5.77 -2.46
C TYR A 33 1.51 5.10 -3.42
N GLY A 34 0.32 4.77 -2.91
CA GLY A 34 -0.66 4.02 -3.66
C GLY A 34 -2.10 4.21 -3.17
N ILE A 35 -3.03 3.74 -3.99
CA ILE A 35 -4.47 3.77 -3.68
C ILE A 35 -4.98 2.33 -3.62
N VAL A 36 -5.72 2.01 -2.57
CA VAL A 36 -6.37 0.69 -2.43
C VAL A 36 -7.43 0.52 -3.52
N VAL A 37 -7.30 -0.54 -4.31
CA VAL A 37 -8.26 -0.91 -5.36
C VAL A 37 -9.29 -1.89 -4.82
N HIS A 38 -8.86 -2.85 -4.01
CA HIS A 38 -9.69 -3.86 -3.41
C HIS A 38 -9.03 -4.36 -2.14
N CYS A 39 -9.81 -4.70 -1.12
CA CYS A 39 -9.30 -5.37 0.07
C CYS A 39 -10.28 -6.46 0.50
N TRP A 40 -9.77 -7.59 0.99
CA TRP A 40 -10.59 -8.73 1.41
C TRP A 40 -9.90 -9.48 2.55
N LYS A 41 -10.70 -10.22 3.33
CA LYS A 41 -10.16 -11.15 4.33
C LYS A 41 -9.75 -12.44 3.62
N ASP A 42 -8.48 -12.76 3.64
CA ASP A 42 -7.95 -14.03 3.13
C ASP A 42 -8.38 -15.17 4.06
N GLY A 43 -9.07 -16.17 3.50
CA GLY A 43 -9.65 -17.27 4.27
C GLY A 43 -8.63 -18.29 4.76
N GLU A 44 -7.44 -18.34 4.15
CA GLU A 44 -6.36 -19.26 4.53
C GLU A 44 -5.50 -18.68 5.65
N LEU A 45 -5.12 -17.40 5.51
CA LEU A 45 -4.26 -16.72 6.49
C LEU A 45 -5.03 -16.00 7.60
N GLY A 46 -6.33 -15.76 7.40
CA GLY A 46 -7.18 -15.04 8.35
C GLY A 46 -6.90 -13.54 8.44
N MET A 47 -6.03 -13.01 7.58
CA MET A 47 -5.60 -11.61 7.52
C MET A 47 -6.27 -10.85 6.38
N TYR A 48 -6.23 -9.52 6.41
CA TYR A 48 -6.65 -8.71 5.26
C TYR A 48 -5.52 -8.57 4.25
N ASP A 49 -5.83 -8.86 3.00
CA ASP A 49 -4.99 -8.56 1.85
C ASP A 49 -5.66 -7.49 1.00
N CYS A 50 -4.86 -6.55 0.52
CA CYS A 50 -5.33 -5.51 -0.38
C CYS A 50 -4.53 -5.50 -1.68
N TYR A 51 -5.22 -5.20 -2.79
CA TYR A 51 -4.60 -4.77 -4.04
C TYR A 51 -4.44 -3.26 -4.03
N ILE A 52 -3.23 -2.78 -4.36
CA ILE A 52 -2.88 -1.37 -4.34
C ILE A 52 -2.35 -1.00 -5.72
N ALA A 53 -2.87 0.09 -6.28
CA ALA A 53 -2.32 0.75 -7.45
C ALA A 53 -1.24 1.74 -6.98
N PHE A 54 0.02 1.49 -7.31
CA PHE A 54 1.16 2.31 -6.88
C PHE A 54 1.57 3.34 -7.94
N PHE A 55 2.07 4.48 -7.46
CA PHE A 55 2.43 5.65 -8.27
C PHE A 55 3.88 6.12 -8.04
N GLY A 56 4.69 5.35 -7.29
CA GLY A 56 6.06 5.73 -6.93
C GLY A 56 6.09 6.69 -5.73
N ASP A 57 6.83 7.78 -5.86
CA ASP A 57 7.22 8.66 -4.75
C ASP A 57 6.14 9.67 -4.31
N ASP A 58 5.07 9.86 -5.10
CA ASP A 58 3.97 10.78 -4.78
C ASP A 58 2.65 10.36 -5.47
N PHE A 59 1.54 10.97 -5.05
CA PHE A 59 0.25 10.83 -5.72
C PHE A 59 0.18 11.69 -6.99
N PRO A 60 -0.44 11.19 -8.08
CA PRO A 60 -0.60 11.98 -9.28
C PRO A 60 -1.58 13.14 -9.06
N GLU A 61 -1.24 14.33 -9.57
CA GLU A 61 -2.18 15.44 -9.69
C GLU A 61 -3.10 15.20 -10.89
N GLY A 62 -4.25 14.56 -10.65
CA GLY A 62 -5.22 14.26 -11.69
C GLY A 62 -4.97 12.91 -12.36
N LYS A 63 -4.94 12.87 -13.70
CA LYS A 63 -4.69 11.63 -14.43
C LYS A 63 -3.18 11.32 -14.41
N PRO A 64 -2.75 10.13 -13.96
CA PRO A 64 -1.34 9.78 -14.00
C PRO A 64 -0.85 9.63 -15.45
N ASP A 65 0.37 10.10 -15.71
CA ASP A 65 1.03 10.00 -17.01
C ASP A 65 1.34 8.54 -17.37
N GLU A 66 1.71 7.75 -16.36
CA GLU A 66 1.97 6.33 -16.48
C GLU A 66 0.83 5.51 -15.86
N LYS A 67 0.57 4.33 -16.43
CA LYS A 67 -0.41 3.42 -15.84
C LYS A 67 0.17 2.86 -14.53
N PRO A 68 -0.52 3.01 -13.38
CA PRO A 68 -0.04 2.43 -12.15
C PRO A 68 -0.03 0.91 -12.26
N TYR A 69 0.96 0.30 -11.64
CA TYR A 69 1.01 -1.15 -11.50
C TYR A 69 0.27 -1.56 -10.21
N ILE A 70 -0.22 -2.81 -10.17
CA ILE A 70 -1.00 -3.32 -9.05
C ILE A 70 -0.24 -4.44 -8.36
N LEU A 71 -0.04 -4.33 -7.06
CA LEU A 71 0.52 -5.38 -6.21
C LEU A 71 -0.42 -5.73 -5.06
N ARG A 72 -0.24 -6.93 -4.50
CA ARG A 72 -0.94 -7.42 -3.30
C ARG A 72 -0.04 -7.23 -2.09
N TYR A 73 -0.57 -6.64 -1.03
CA TYR A 73 0.07 -6.56 0.28
C TYR A 73 -0.93 -6.88 1.38
N ALA A 74 -0.44 -7.49 2.46
CA ALA A 74 -1.16 -7.56 3.72
C ALA A 74 -1.49 -6.14 4.20
N ALA A 75 -2.71 -5.92 4.68
CA ALA A 75 -3.16 -4.62 5.17
C ALA A 75 -2.27 -4.07 6.30
N ALA A 76 -1.74 -4.97 7.14
CA ALA A 76 -0.79 -4.63 8.21
C ALA A 76 0.54 -4.02 7.70
N SER A 77 0.87 -4.16 6.42
CA SER A 77 2.06 -3.53 5.82
C SER A 77 1.81 -2.09 5.36
N LEU A 78 0.56 -1.65 5.32
CA LEU A 78 0.15 -0.36 4.76
C LEU A 78 -0.03 0.67 5.87
N ARG A 79 0.42 1.90 5.63
CA ARG A 79 0.09 3.06 6.47
C ARG A 79 -0.87 4.00 5.74
N PRO A 80 -1.78 4.68 6.46
CA PRO A 80 -2.54 5.79 5.87
C PRO A 80 -1.60 6.88 5.35
N ALA A 81 -1.91 7.44 4.18
CA ALA A 81 -1.22 8.59 3.61
C ALA A 81 -2.20 9.77 3.48
N ALA A 82 -1.71 11.00 3.68
CA ALA A 82 -2.48 12.23 3.48
C ALA A 82 -2.45 12.66 2.00
#